data_AF-A0A0P0V8R9-F1
#
_entry.id   AF-A0A0P0V8R9-F1
#
_cell.length_a   1.000
_cell.length_b   1.000
_cell.length_c   1.000
_cell.angle_alpha   90.00
_cell.angle_beta   90.00
_cell.angle_gamma   90.00
#
_symmetry.space_group_name_H-M   'P 1'
#
loop_
_entity.id
_entity.type
_entity.pdbx_description
1 polymer ?
#
loop_
_entity_poly.entity_id
_entity_poly.type
_entity_poly.pdbx_seq_one_letter_code
_entity_poly.pdbx_strand_id
1 'polypeptide(L)'
;MNAAGADTDTVLRKRQLTVRTTSSNGGNGFRVGGGKGAAAATPPEPVSPSARLLEDFFIVVVIGIATPVNDPVARAGIAAQFARYPRFRSIQVGPCTCLAARGAPMSSPLVTDEDGGNPRWVRTTLNVDDHIIYPELDMDAVAADPDKAVEDYVASLSTKPMDESRPLWEFHVLDFPTSEAAATTAIRVHHSLGDGMSLLTLLMACTRSAADPARLPAMPPQPTRTGAIYARPRPPASAGALAFAAWLWSFVALAWHTVVDVASFFATTMFLKDPHTLFKRVKHGEFQRKRIVHRGLSFDDVKLVKNAMNCAYVDMINSGREDEVKWGNALGFIILPFFIGMHKDPLDYVRKAKKVVDRKKSSLEVVFTHLAAEVILKLFGLKAAAAIFHRMISHTTISFSNMIGPVEQVEFCGHPVVFIAPSGYGPPEALTVNFQSYVNTMMVNLAVDEAQFPDCHELLDDFSESLRQIKDAALSLGKHHTKA
;
A
#
# COMPACT_ATOMS: atom_id res chain seq x y z
N MET A 1 3.69 50.08 41.56
CA MET A 1 4.52 49.88 40.35
C MET A 1 5.25 48.56 40.51
N ASN A 2 4.70 47.49 39.94
CA ASN A 2 5.37 46.25 39.52
C ASN A 2 4.24 45.33 39.02
N ALA A 3 4.16 45.21 37.70
CA ALA A 3 3.19 44.38 37.01
C ALA A 3 3.79 42.99 36.77
N ALA A 4 2.94 41.99 36.93
CA ALA A 4 3.16 40.59 36.63
C ALA A 4 3.25 40.31 35.13
N GLY A 5 3.86 39.17 34.79
CA GLY A 5 3.85 38.60 33.44
C GLY A 5 4.58 37.28 33.42
N ALA A 6 3.85 36.20 33.76
CA ALA A 6 4.28 34.83 33.55
C ALA A 6 4.05 34.46 32.07
N ASP A 7 5.01 33.79 31.45
CA ASP A 7 4.73 32.95 30.28
C ASP A 7 5.51 31.64 30.41
N THR A 8 4.76 30.55 30.37
CA THR A 8 5.23 29.18 30.57
C THR A 8 5.38 28.53 29.20
N ASP A 9 6.63 28.23 28.83
CA ASP A 9 6.96 27.41 27.66
C ASP A 9 6.45 25.97 27.82
N THR A 10 5.31 25.67 27.19
CA THR A 10 4.84 24.31 26.96
C THR A 10 5.65 23.64 25.85
N VAL A 11 6.67 22.88 26.25
CA VAL A 11 7.39 21.93 25.38
C VAL A 11 6.47 20.75 25.05
N LEU A 12 5.84 20.79 23.87
CA LEU A 12 5.19 19.62 23.25
C LEU A 12 6.28 18.63 22.78
N ARG A 13 6.58 17.64 23.63
CA ARG A 13 7.36 16.45 23.25
C ARG A 13 6.61 15.66 22.17
N LYS A 14 7.06 15.76 20.91
CA LYS A 14 6.77 14.77 19.86
C LYS A 14 7.40 13.44 20.25
N ARG A 15 6.59 12.40 20.47
CA ARG A 15 7.07 11.04 20.76
C ARG A 15 7.13 10.24 19.47
N GLN A 16 8.15 9.40 19.33
CA GLN A 16 8.39 8.58 18.14
C GLN A 16 7.38 7.43 18.01
N LEU A 17 6.95 7.16 16.77
CA LEU A 17 6.25 5.93 16.38
C LEU A 17 7.06 4.72 16.86
N THR A 18 6.52 4.00 17.84
CA THR A 18 7.15 2.77 18.36
C THR A 18 6.37 1.58 17.79
N VAL A 19 7.02 0.75 16.97
CA VAL A 19 6.44 -0.54 16.54
C VAL A 19 6.80 -1.56 17.63
N ARG A 20 5.81 -1.99 18.42
CA ARG A 20 6.01 -3.06 19.40
C ARG A 20 6.22 -4.39 18.69
N THR A 21 7.48 -4.80 18.58
CA THR A 21 7.83 -6.22 18.47
C THR A 21 7.71 -6.82 19.86
N THR A 22 6.87 -7.84 20.03
CA THR A 22 6.73 -8.56 21.29
C THR A 22 8.09 -9.05 21.79
N SER A 23 8.62 -8.37 22.82
CA SER A 23 9.68 -8.86 23.69
C SER A 23 9.30 -8.47 25.12
N SER A 24 9.32 -9.48 25.98
CA SER A 24 8.76 -9.57 27.31
C SER A 24 9.27 -8.53 28.32
N ASN A 25 8.38 -8.01 29.16
CA ASN A 25 8.62 -7.91 30.60
C ASN A 25 7.33 -7.58 31.37
N GLY A 26 6.73 -8.62 31.95
CA GLY A 26 5.86 -8.49 33.12
C GLY A 26 6.63 -9.04 34.32
N GLY A 27 7.19 -8.14 35.13
CA GLY A 27 7.85 -8.51 36.36
C GLY A 27 6.83 -8.91 37.43
N ASN A 28 7.09 -10.02 38.11
CA ASN A 28 6.88 -10.12 39.55
C ASN A 28 7.65 -11.33 40.12
N GLY A 29 8.56 -11.03 41.05
CA GLY A 29 9.05 -11.88 42.14
C GLY A 29 9.58 -13.28 41.81
N PHE A 30 10.91 -13.48 41.94
CA PHE A 30 11.50 -14.30 43.02
C PHE A 30 12.92 -14.80 42.67
N ARG A 31 13.84 -14.54 43.62
CA ARG A 31 15.14 -15.15 43.94
C ARG A 31 16.25 -15.38 42.89
N VAL A 32 17.41 -14.91 43.31
CA VAL A 32 18.78 -15.14 42.83
C VAL A 32 19.14 -16.62 42.86
N GLY A 33 19.61 -17.16 41.73
CA GLY A 33 20.28 -18.45 41.59
C GLY A 33 20.95 -18.53 40.22
N GLY A 34 22.28 -18.68 40.20
CA GLY A 34 23.13 -18.55 39.02
C GLY A 34 23.02 -19.67 37.99
N GLY A 35 23.49 -19.38 36.78
CA GLY A 35 23.73 -20.38 35.73
C GLY A 35 23.72 -19.75 34.33
N LYS A 36 24.87 -19.76 33.65
CA LYS A 36 25.02 -19.41 32.23
C LYS A 36 24.00 -20.21 31.38
N GLY A 37 23.21 -19.51 30.58
CA GLY A 37 22.29 -20.12 29.60
C GLY A 37 22.09 -19.16 28.43
N ALA A 38 22.36 -19.65 27.22
CA ALA A 38 22.27 -18.93 25.96
C ALA A 38 20.94 -18.17 25.82
N ALA A 39 20.98 -16.99 25.20
CA ALA A 39 19.79 -16.24 24.83
C ALA A 39 18.83 -17.16 24.05
N ALA A 40 17.68 -17.49 24.64
CA ALA A 40 16.70 -18.36 24.03
C ALA A 40 16.31 -17.80 22.66
N ALA A 41 16.54 -18.59 21.60
CA ALA A 41 16.19 -18.23 20.24
C ALA A 41 14.69 -17.92 20.17
N THR A 42 14.31 -16.79 19.56
CA THR A 42 12.92 -16.40 19.40
C THR A 42 12.18 -17.49 18.62
N PRO A 43 11.08 -18.06 19.13
CA PRO A 43 10.42 -19.18 18.49
C PRO A 43 9.95 -18.80 17.07
N PRO A 44 9.99 -19.73 16.11
CA PRO A 44 9.51 -19.48 14.75
C PRO A 44 8.06 -19.02 14.77
N GLU A 45 7.76 -17.96 14.03
CA GLU A 45 6.41 -17.41 13.97
C GLU A 45 5.68 -17.93 12.73
N PRO A 46 4.44 -18.42 12.82
CA PRO A 46 3.71 -18.87 11.63
C PRO A 46 3.53 -17.72 10.61
N VAL A 47 3.66 -18.01 9.33
CA VAL A 47 3.30 -17.06 8.27
C VAL A 47 1.80 -16.83 8.34
N SER A 48 1.38 -15.57 8.42
CA SER A 48 -0.04 -15.25 8.56
C SER A 48 -0.82 -15.74 7.33
N PRO A 49 -2.10 -16.10 7.50
CA PRO A 49 -2.87 -16.56 6.37
C PRO A 49 -3.03 -15.54 5.24
N SER A 50 -3.17 -14.26 5.57
CA SER A 50 -3.21 -13.17 4.59
C SER A 50 -1.89 -13.06 3.83
N ALA A 51 -0.74 -13.27 4.49
CA ALA A 51 0.56 -13.28 3.84
C ALA A 51 0.72 -14.45 2.85
N ARG A 52 0.15 -15.61 3.17
CA ARG A 52 0.14 -16.80 2.30
C ARG A 52 -0.82 -16.64 1.12
N LEU A 53 -1.87 -15.83 1.25
CA LEU A 53 -2.80 -15.52 0.16
C LEU A 53 -2.13 -14.71 -0.96
N LEU A 54 -1.07 -13.98 -0.61
CA LEU A 54 -0.35 -13.05 -1.48
C LEU A 54 1.04 -13.55 -1.85
N GLU A 55 1.26 -14.86 -1.79
CA GLU A 55 2.55 -15.48 -2.08
C GLU A 55 3.00 -15.24 -3.54
N ASP A 56 2.08 -14.99 -4.46
CA ASP A 56 2.43 -14.64 -5.84
C ASP A 56 2.55 -13.13 -6.10
N PHE A 57 2.46 -12.30 -5.06
CA PHE A 57 2.45 -10.84 -5.16
C PHE A 57 3.77 -10.25 -4.68
N PHE A 58 4.23 -9.25 -5.41
CA PHE A 58 5.43 -8.49 -5.11
C PHE A 58 5.11 -7.01 -5.11
N ILE A 59 5.75 -6.29 -4.20
CA ILE A 59 5.72 -4.84 -4.12
C ILE A 59 7.05 -4.33 -4.63
N VAL A 60 6.99 -3.30 -5.48
CA VAL A 60 8.17 -2.59 -5.98
C VAL A 60 8.02 -1.13 -5.60
N VAL A 61 9.02 -0.56 -4.93
CA VAL A 61 9.06 0.86 -4.59
C VAL A 61 10.22 1.49 -5.34
N VAL A 62 9.91 2.31 -6.34
CA VAL A 62 10.92 3.12 -7.05
C VAL A 62 11.11 4.42 -6.28
N ILE A 63 12.35 4.79 -5.99
CA ILE A 63 12.70 5.98 -5.23
C ILE A 63 13.73 6.78 -6.04
N GLY A 64 13.36 8.00 -6.43
CA GLY A 64 14.26 8.97 -7.03
C GLY A 64 15.10 9.66 -5.97
N ILE A 65 16.40 9.74 -6.19
CA ILE A 65 17.39 10.32 -5.27
C ILE A 65 17.98 11.60 -5.88
N ALA A 66 18.13 12.65 -5.07
CA ALA A 66 18.55 13.97 -5.53
C ALA A 66 20.08 14.10 -5.76
N THR A 67 20.85 13.09 -5.36
CA THR A 67 22.31 13.05 -5.50
C THR A 67 22.74 11.69 -6.05
N PRO A 68 23.94 11.60 -6.68
CA PRO A 68 24.56 10.30 -6.93
C PRO A 68 24.64 9.47 -5.65
N VAL A 69 24.61 8.14 -5.80
CA VAL A 69 24.58 7.23 -4.66
C VAL A 69 25.98 7.10 -4.05
N ASN A 70 26.11 7.50 -2.79
CA ASN A 70 27.28 7.19 -1.97
C ASN A 70 27.11 5.77 -1.42
N ASP A 71 27.68 4.78 -2.12
CA ASP A 71 27.54 3.35 -1.79
C ASP A 71 27.87 3.03 -0.30
N PRO A 72 29.00 3.46 0.29
CA PRO A 72 29.27 3.24 1.71
C PRO A 72 28.17 3.76 2.64
N VAL A 73 27.62 4.94 2.36
CA VAL A 73 26.54 5.55 3.15
C VAL A 73 25.23 4.79 2.95
N ALA A 74 24.90 4.42 1.70
CA ALA A 74 23.71 3.65 1.37
C ALA A 74 23.74 2.27 2.05
N ARG A 75 24.86 1.53 1.95
CA ARG A 75 25.05 0.24 2.62
C ARG A 75 24.89 0.34 4.13
N ALA A 76 25.54 1.33 4.74
CA ALA A 76 25.44 1.56 6.18
C ALA A 76 24.00 1.90 6.60
N GLY A 77 23.29 2.73 5.82
CA GLY A 77 21.89 3.07 6.05
C GLY A 77 20.96 1.86 5.95
N ILE A 78 21.08 1.07 4.89
CA ILE A 78 20.30 -0.16 4.69
C ILE A 78 20.54 -1.15 5.84
N ALA A 79 21.80 -1.37 6.20
CA ALA A 79 22.18 -2.26 7.30
C ALA A 79 21.62 -1.78 8.65
N ALA A 80 21.68 -0.47 8.93
CA ALA A 80 21.28 0.10 10.21
C ALA A 80 19.76 0.24 10.37
N GLN A 81 19.04 0.52 9.28
CA GLN A 81 17.64 0.92 9.32
C GLN A 81 16.73 -0.18 8.76
N PHE A 82 16.93 -0.56 7.49
CA PHE A 82 16.04 -1.48 6.78
C PHE A 82 16.19 -2.93 7.26
N ALA A 83 17.44 -3.38 7.31
CA ALA A 83 17.83 -4.74 7.69
C ALA A 83 17.64 -5.06 9.18
N ARG A 84 17.39 -4.07 10.05
CA ARG A 84 17.21 -4.30 11.48
C ARG A 84 15.89 -5.00 11.80
N TYR A 85 14.88 -4.84 10.93
CA TYR A 85 13.53 -5.31 11.20
C TYR A 85 13.45 -6.84 11.21
N PRO A 86 12.80 -7.46 12.21
CA PRO A 86 12.84 -8.91 12.37
C PRO A 86 12.43 -9.70 11.12
N ARG A 87 11.39 -9.26 10.40
CA ARG A 87 10.93 -9.92 9.17
C ARG A 87 11.92 -9.83 8.01
N PHE A 88 12.70 -8.75 7.93
CA PHE A 88 13.75 -8.56 6.93
C PHE A 88 15.03 -9.34 7.26
N ARG A 89 15.06 -10.03 8.41
CA ARG A 89 16.09 -11.00 8.82
C ARG A 89 15.51 -12.40 8.99
N SER A 90 14.40 -12.70 8.31
CA SER A 90 13.75 -14.00 8.39
C SER A 90 13.49 -14.56 7.01
N ILE A 91 13.62 -15.87 6.91
CA ILE A 91 13.22 -16.67 5.75
C ILE A 91 11.91 -17.39 6.05
N GLN A 92 11.17 -17.73 5.01
CA GLN A 92 10.05 -18.65 5.13
C GLN A 92 10.57 -20.08 5.04
N VAL A 93 10.15 -20.93 5.97
CA VAL A 93 10.49 -22.36 6.00
C VAL A 93 9.20 -23.17 6.11
N GLY A 94 9.06 -24.20 5.28
CA GLY A 94 7.90 -25.10 5.26
C GLY A 94 7.42 -25.36 3.83
N PRO A 95 6.41 -26.24 3.65
CA PRO A 95 5.89 -26.58 2.34
C PRO A 95 5.30 -25.33 1.66
N CYS A 96 5.97 -24.88 0.60
CA CYS A 96 5.48 -23.81 -0.28
C CYS A 96 4.26 -24.36 -1.05
N THR A 97 3.05 -23.94 -0.65
CA THR A 97 1.82 -24.63 -1.07
C THR A 97 1.33 -24.27 -2.48
N CYS A 98 1.91 -23.27 -3.14
CA CYS A 98 1.49 -22.78 -4.46
C CYS A 98 2.40 -23.18 -5.62
N LEU A 99 3.61 -23.72 -5.38
CA LEU A 99 4.50 -24.21 -6.46
C LEU A 99 3.85 -25.30 -7.34
N ALA A 100 2.81 -25.98 -6.84
CA ALA A 100 1.98 -26.88 -7.65
C ALA A 100 1.21 -26.18 -8.80
N ALA A 101 1.08 -24.84 -8.79
CA ALA A 101 0.47 -24.07 -9.87
C ALA A 101 1.47 -23.64 -10.95
N ARG A 102 2.79 -23.74 -10.70
CA ARG A 102 3.84 -23.36 -11.65
C ARG A 102 4.19 -24.47 -12.64
N GLY A 103 3.20 -25.07 -13.31
CA GLY A 103 3.40 -25.94 -14.49
C GLY A 103 4.47 -27.04 -14.39
N ALA A 104 4.93 -27.39 -13.19
CA ALA A 104 6.05 -28.29 -13.02
C ALA A 104 5.58 -29.72 -13.33
N PRO A 105 6.39 -30.53 -14.06
CA PRO A 105 6.06 -31.92 -14.30
C PRO A 105 5.90 -32.62 -12.94
N MET A 106 4.88 -33.48 -12.82
CA MET A 106 4.51 -34.22 -11.61
C MET A 106 5.55 -35.31 -11.21
N SER A 107 6.83 -35.10 -11.51
CA SER A 107 7.91 -36.08 -11.33
C SER A 107 9.04 -35.62 -10.40
N SER A 108 8.93 -34.48 -9.72
CA SER A 108 9.81 -34.20 -8.58
C SER A 108 9.26 -34.88 -7.33
N PRO A 109 10.05 -35.64 -6.56
CA PRO A 109 9.59 -36.19 -5.29
C PRO A 109 9.27 -35.01 -4.38
N LEU A 110 7.99 -34.78 -4.14
CA LEU A 110 7.55 -33.90 -3.06
C LEU A 110 8.16 -34.52 -1.80
N VAL A 111 9.18 -33.87 -1.25
CA VAL A 111 9.58 -34.10 0.13
C VAL A 111 8.39 -33.65 0.96
N THR A 112 7.46 -34.56 1.19
CA THR A 112 6.47 -34.43 2.24
C THR A 112 7.26 -34.51 3.52
N ASP A 113 7.65 -33.34 4.03
CA ASP A 113 8.07 -33.21 5.41
C ASP A 113 6.95 -33.86 6.25
N GLU A 114 7.32 -34.83 7.10
CA GLU A 114 6.36 -35.65 7.86
C GLU A 114 5.50 -34.80 8.82
N ASP A 115 5.87 -33.53 9.01
CA ASP A 115 5.00 -32.47 9.49
C ASP A 115 4.39 -31.71 8.30
N GLY A 116 3.14 -32.01 7.95
CA GLY A 116 2.31 -31.23 7.01
C GLY A 116 1.96 -29.81 7.49
N GLY A 117 2.92 -29.12 8.11
CA GLY A 117 2.79 -27.89 8.86
C GLY A 117 2.72 -26.64 7.98
N ASN A 118 2.09 -25.60 8.52
CA ASN A 118 2.01 -24.28 7.90
C ASN A 118 3.43 -23.65 7.79
N PRO A 119 3.70 -22.85 6.75
CA PRO A 119 4.97 -22.15 6.61
C PRO A 119 5.19 -21.21 7.81
N ARG A 120 6.45 -21.08 8.23
CA ARG A 120 6.89 -20.31 9.38
C ARG A 120 8.05 -19.39 9.02
N TRP A 121 8.13 -18.25 9.69
CA TRP A 121 9.25 -17.34 9.65
C TRP A 121 10.35 -17.82 10.61
N VAL A 122 11.53 -18.07 10.07
CA VAL A 122 12.72 -18.45 10.84
C VAL A 122 13.76 -17.34 10.69
N ARG A 123 14.28 -16.85 11.82
CA ARG A 123 15.32 -15.83 11.82
C ARG A 123 16.62 -16.40 11.27
N THR A 124 17.30 -15.64 10.42
CA THR A 124 18.55 -16.03 9.78
C THR A 124 19.64 -14.96 9.99
N THR A 125 20.88 -15.34 9.72
CA THR A 125 21.99 -14.39 9.61
C THR A 125 21.86 -13.67 8.27
N LEU A 126 21.68 -12.36 8.32
CA LEU A 126 21.59 -11.53 7.13
C LEU A 126 23.00 -11.09 6.70
N ASN A 127 23.37 -11.40 5.47
CA ASN A 127 24.43 -10.72 4.75
C ASN A 127 23.81 -9.62 3.88
N VAL A 128 24.10 -8.34 4.14
CA VAL A 128 23.43 -7.23 3.43
C VAL A 128 23.84 -7.17 1.96
N ASP A 129 25.07 -7.54 1.63
CA ASP A 129 25.60 -7.47 0.25
C ASP A 129 24.87 -8.41 -0.70
N ASP A 130 24.28 -9.48 -0.16
CA ASP A 130 23.45 -10.44 -0.90
C ASP A 130 22.09 -9.86 -1.34
N HIS A 131 21.69 -8.69 -0.80
CA HIS A 131 20.43 -8.02 -1.09
C HIS A 131 20.61 -6.70 -1.84
N ILE A 132 21.82 -6.14 -1.89
CA ILE A 132 22.11 -4.91 -2.63
C ILE A 132 22.59 -5.28 -4.03
N ILE A 133 21.79 -4.97 -5.03
CA ILE A 133 21.99 -5.39 -6.42
C ILE A 133 22.34 -4.18 -7.27
N TYR A 134 23.49 -4.27 -7.94
CA TYR A 134 23.90 -3.37 -9.00
C TYR A 134 23.67 -4.08 -10.33
N PRO A 135 22.65 -3.69 -11.11
CA PRO A 135 22.36 -4.38 -12.34
C PRO A 135 23.40 -4.09 -13.42
N GLU A 136 23.76 -5.14 -14.15
CA GLU A 136 24.47 -5.00 -15.42
C GLU A 136 23.47 -4.52 -16.47
N LEU A 137 23.69 -3.32 -17.01
CA LEU A 137 22.84 -2.66 -17.99
C LEU A 137 23.63 -2.35 -19.26
N ASP A 138 22.92 -2.27 -20.38
CA ASP A 138 23.46 -1.72 -21.62
C ASP A 138 23.61 -0.20 -21.47
N MET A 139 24.86 0.25 -21.36
CA MET A 139 25.17 1.66 -21.15
C MET A 139 24.88 2.53 -22.37
N ASP A 140 24.88 1.97 -23.59
CA ASP A 140 24.49 2.71 -24.79
C ASP A 140 22.98 2.98 -24.77
N ALA A 141 22.18 1.99 -24.34
CA ALA A 141 20.75 2.17 -24.13
C ALA A 141 20.45 3.16 -22.98
N VAL A 142 21.19 3.08 -21.87
CA VAL A 142 21.07 4.04 -20.75
C VAL A 142 21.39 5.46 -21.22
N ALA A 143 22.45 5.66 -22.00
CA ALA A 143 22.81 6.99 -22.49
C ALA A 143 21.79 7.56 -23.48
N ALA A 144 21.12 6.71 -24.25
CA ALA A 144 20.09 7.13 -25.22
C ALA A 144 18.78 7.55 -24.53
N ASP A 145 18.33 6.81 -23.53
CA ASP A 145 17.10 7.09 -22.79
C ASP A 145 17.19 6.52 -21.35
N PRO A 146 17.71 7.31 -20.39
CA PRO A 146 17.94 6.85 -19.02
C PRO A 146 16.64 6.47 -18.30
N ASP A 147 15.57 7.24 -18.51
CA ASP A 147 14.25 6.99 -17.91
C ASP A 147 13.69 5.65 -18.39
N LYS A 148 13.74 5.40 -19.70
CA LYS A 148 13.35 4.10 -20.26
C LYS A 148 14.22 2.95 -19.75
N ALA A 149 15.53 3.16 -19.58
CA ALA A 149 16.41 2.13 -19.04
C ALA A 149 16.02 1.71 -17.61
N VAL A 150 15.65 2.68 -16.76
CA VAL A 150 15.10 2.40 -15.42
C VAL A 150 13.80 1.60 -15.52
N GLU A 151 12.86 2.03 -16.36
CA GLU A 151 11.57 1.34 -16.53
C GLU A 151 11.74 -0.08 -17.05
N ASP A 152 12.60 -0.28 -18.04
CA ASP A 152 12.90 -1.59 -18.63
C ASP A 152 13.50 -2.53 -17.58
N TYR A 153 14.44 -2.02 -16.77
CA TYR A 153 15.02 -2.80 -15.69
C TYR A 153 13.99 -3.16 -14.63
N VAL A 154 13.22 -2.19 -14.13
CA VAL A 154 12.17 -2.42 -13.13
C VAL A 154 11.12 -3.40 -13.65
N ALA A 155 10.74 -3.30 -14.92
CA ALA A 155 9.82 -4.23 -15.55
C ALA A 155 10.39 -5.66 -15.57
N SER A 156 11.70 -5.82 -15.79
CA SER A 156 12.37 -7.14 -15.74
C SER A 156 12.27 -7.82 -14.38
N LEU A 157 12.09 -7.07 -13.28
CA LEU A 157 11.94 -7.64 -11.93
C LEU A 157 10.66 -8.47 -11.80
N SER A 158 9.65 -8.23 -12.66
CA SER A 158 8.40 -8.99 -12.68
C SER A 158 8.54 -10.40 -13.24
N THR A 159 9.60 -10.68 -13.99
CA THR A 159 9.85 -11.97 -14.64
C THR A 159 11.03 -12.73 -14.05
N LYS A 160 11.89 -12.05 -13.28
CA LYS A 160 13.01 -12.68 -12.57
C LYS A 160 12.52 -13.42 -11.32
N PRO A 161 13.06 -14.62 -11.01
CA PRO A 161 12.79 -15.26 -9.73
C PRO A 161 13.36 -14.43 -8.56
N MET A 162 12.94 -14.75 -7.34
CA MET A 162 13.53 -14.25 -6.09
C MET A 162 14.10 -15.45 -5.34
N ASP A 163 15.29 -15.31 -4.75
CA ASP A 163 15.93 -16.39 -3.99
C ASP A 163 15.26 -16.58 -2.62
N GLU A 164 14.43 -17.62 -2.50
CA GLU A 164 13.68 -17.92 -1.28
C GLU A 164 14.56 -18.48 -0.14
N SER A 165 15.84 -18.80 -0.39
CA SER A 165 16.79 -19.19 0.66
C SER A 165 17.27 -18.00 1.51
N ARG A 166 16.90 -16.77 1.11
CA ARG A 166 17.26 -15.50 1.75
C ARG A 166 16.01 -14.73 2.16
N PRO A 167 16.12 -13.75 3.09
CA PRO A 167 15.00 -12.85 3.37
C PRO A 167 14.46 -12.21 2.09
N LEU A 168 13.14 -12.21 1.91
CA LEU A 168 12.48 -11.97 0.60
C LEU A 168 12.41 -10.49 0.19
N TRP A 169 13.55 -9.81 0.17
CA TRP A 169 13.67 -8.43 -0.26
C TRP A 169 14.98 -8.19 -1.02
N GLU A 170 14.95 -7.27 -1.99
CA GLU A 170 16.09 -6.86 -2.81
C GLU A 170 16.10 -5.32 -2.87
N PHE A 171 17.30 -4.75 -2.86
CA PHE A 171 17.56 -3.32 -3.00
C PHE A 171 18.41 -3.09 -4.25
N HIS A 172 17.83 -2.52 -5.29
CA HIS A 172 18.48 -2.30 -6.57
C HIS A 172 18.94 -0.85 -6.70
N VAL A 173 20.18 -0.65 -7.14
CA VAL A 173 20.78 0.67 -7.29
C VAL A 173 21.04 0.97 -8.76
N LEU A 174 20.42 2.04 -9.27
CA LEU A 174 20.55 2.55 -10.64
C LEU A 174 21.22 3.92 -10.55
N ASP A 175 22.55 3.92 -10.42
CA ASP A 175 23.35 5.13 -10.12
C ASP A 175 23.71 5.90 -11.40
N PHE A 176 22.69 6.43 -12.07
CA PHE A 176 22.82 7.33 -13.21
C PHE A 176 21.66 8.33 -13.23
N PRO A 177 21.86 9.54 -13.77
CA PRO A 177 20.82 10.56 -13.80
C PRO A 177 19.71 10.22 -14.77
N THR A 178 18.47 10.49 -14.36
CA THR A 178 17.26 10.46 -15.18
C THR A 178 16.67 11.86 -15.32
N SER A 179 15.52 12.00 -16.00
CA SER A 179 14.85 13.30 -16.13
C SER A 179 14.42 13.93 -14.79
N GLU A 180 14.14 13.11 -13.78
CA GLU A 180 13.60 13.55 -12.48
C GLU A 180 14.60 13.43 -11.31
N ALA A 181 15.65 12.61 -11.43
CA ALA A 181 16.52 12.28 -10.31
C ALA A 181 18.00 12.16 -10.71
N ALA A 182 18.92 12.39 -9.78
CA ALA A 182 20.36 12.20 -10.01
C ALA A 182 20.77 10.72 -9.97
N ALA A 183 19.99 9.90 -9.27
CA ALA A 183 20.07 8.45 -9.27
C ALA A 183 18.69 7.86 -8.92
N THR A 184 18.46 6.61 -9.29
CA THR A 184 17.24 5.88 -8.94
C THR A 184 17.56 4.63 -8.13
N THR A 185 16.69 4.27 -7.20
CA THR A 185 16.74 2.98 -6.51
C THR A 185 15.40 2.28 -6.61
N ALA A 186 15.39 0.95 -6.55
CA ALA A 186 14.18 0.16 -6.48
C ALA A 186 14.26 -0.84 -5.33
N ILE A 187 13.21 -0.89 -4.51
CA ILE A 187 13.08 -1.91 -3.46
C ILE A 187 12.06 -2.92 -3.95
N ARG A 188 12.47 -4.17 -4.12
CA ARG A 188 11.57 -5.29 -4.46
C ARG A 188 11.33 -6.13 -3.23
N VAL A 189 10.08 -6.35 -2.87
CA VAL A 189 9.70 -7.06 -1.64
C VAL A 189 8.60 -8.05 -1.95
N HIS A 190 8.73 -9.27 -1.45
CA HIS A 190 7.65 -10.25 -1.50
C HIS A 190 6.52 -9.85 -0.55
N HIS A 191 5.27 -9.81 -1.04
CA HIS A 191 4.14 -9.21 -0.31
C HIS A 191 3.80 -9.96 1.00
N SER A 192 4.26 -11.20 1.16
CA SER A 192 4.14 -11.93 2.43
C SER A 192 4.86 -11.25 3.62
N LEU A 193 5.88 -10.42 3.37
CA LEU A 193 6.64 -9.73 4.42
C LEU A 193 5.82 -8.67 5.15
N GLY A 194 4.90 -8.01 4.44
CA GLY A 194 4.01 -7.00 5.00
C GLY A 194 3.11 -6.39 3.93
N ASP A 195 2.01 -5.80 4.38
CA ASP A 195 1.13 -5.02 3.51
C ASP A 195 1.73 -3.65 3.17
N GLY A 196 1.08 -2.91 2.25
CA GLY A 196 1.53 -1.59 1.84
C GLY A 196 1.75 -0.63 3.02
N MET A 197 0.87 -0.65 4.05
CA MET A 197 1.02 0.20 5.22
C MET A 197 2.19 -0.21 6.11
N SER A 198 2.43 -1.51 6.30
CA SER A 198 3.57 -2.02 7.03
C SER A 198 4.88 -1.64 6.33
N LEU A 199 4.95 -1.86 5.01
CA LEU A 199 6.13 -1.49 4.21
C LEU A 199 6.34 0.02 4.14
N LEU A 200 5.28 0.82 4.07
CA LEU A 200 5.39 2.27 4.18
C LEU A 200 5.91 2.69 5.56
N THR A 201 5.39 2.09 6.63
CA THR A 201 5.85 2.38 7.99
C THR A 201 7.33 2.02 8.14
N LEU A 202 7.76 0.90 7.55
CA LEU A 202 9.18 0.53 7.47
C LEU A 202 9.97 1.59 6.71
N LEU A 203 9.53 1.96 5.51
CA LEU A 203 10.19 2.96 4.68
C LEU A 203 10.36 4.26 5.47
N MET A 204 9.31 4.74 6.14
CA MET A 204 9.35 5.95 6.97
C MET A 204 10.26 5.82 8.19
N ALA A 205 10.36 4.63 8.79
CA ALA A 205 11.32 4.40 9.86
C ALA A 205 12.78 4.35 9.36
N CYS A 206 12.96 4.06 8.08
CA CYS A 206 14.23 4.09 7.35
C CYS A 206 14.49 5.41 6.62
N THR A 207 13.68 6.44 6.89
CA THR A 207 13.95 7.80 6.41
C THR A 207 14.13 8.76 7.57
N ARG A 208 14.75 9.90 7.28
CA ARG A 208 14.90 11.02 8.22
C ARG A 208 14.36 12.29 7.59
N SER A 209 13.95 13.24 8.41
CA SER A 209 13.59 14.55 7.90
C SER A 209 14.81 15.22 7.29
N ALA A 210 14.70 15.75 6.07
CA ALA A 210 15.78 16.52 5.45
C ALA A 210 16.10 17.81 6.24
N ALA A 211 15.16 18.32 7.03
CA ALA A 211 15.37 19.48 7.89
C ALA A 211 16.04 19.13 9.24
N ASP A 212 15.94 17.88 9.68
CA ASP A 212 16.54 17.38 10.93
C ASP A 212 16.83 15.88 10.80
N PRO A 213 18.07 15.49 10.47
CA PRO A 213 18.47 14.09 10.27
C PRO A 213 18.32 13.20 11.51
N ALA A 214 18.11 13.76 12.71
CA ALA A 214 17.84 12.98 13.91
C ALA A 214 16.36 12.59 14.06
N ARG A 215 15.47 13.19 13.27
CA ARG A 215 14.02 13.07 13.39
C ARG A 215 13.43 12.16 12.31
N LEU A 216 12.41 11.39 12.69
CA LEU A 216 11.55 10.69 11.73
C LEU A 216 10.69 11.67 10.93
N PRO A 217 10.32 11.32 9.68
CA PRO A 217 9.48 12.18 8.86
C PRO A 217 8.10 12.40 9.50
N ALA A 218 7.55 13.58 9.27
CA ALA A 218 6.17 13.87 9.61
C ALA A 218 5.22 13.15 8.65
N MET A 219 4.29 12.38 9.22
CA MET A 219 3.12 11.85 8.52
C MET A 219 1.92 12.75 8.84
N PRO A 220 0.95 12.90 7.92
CA PRO A 220 -0.26 13.61 8.27
C PRO A 220 -1.04 12.80 9.33
N PRO A 221 -1.83 13.47 10.20
CA PRO A 221 -2.65 12.80 11.19
C PRO A 221 -3.56 11.77 10.53
N GLN A 222 -3.77 10.67 11.23
CA GLN A 222 -4.75 9.67 10.81
C GLN A 222 -6.14 10.33 10.78
N PRO A 223 -6.85 10.28 9.65
CA PRO A 223 -8.20 10.80 9.58
C PRO A 223 -9.07 10.10 10.63
N THR A 224 -9.83 10.89 11.42
CA THR A 224 -10.79 10.30 12.36
C THR A 224 -11.77 9.45 11.56
N ARG A 225 -12.04 8.22 12.03
CA ARG A 225 -13.01 7.33 11.39
C ARG A 225 -14.40 7.96 11.49
N THR A 226 -14.81 8.64 10.44
CA THR A 226 -16.12 9.29 10.32
C THR A 226 -17.05 8.47 9.45
N GLY A 227 -18.35 8.69 9.60
CA GLY A 227 -19.37 8.06 8.79
C GLY A 227 -20.35 7.23 9.61
N ALA A 228 -21.43 6.86 8.93
CA ALA A 228 -22.59 6.25 9.56
C ALA A 228 -22.27 4.89 10.21
N ILE A 229 -21.19 4.21 9.83
CA ILE A 229 -20.77 2.96 10.48
C ILE A 229 -20.25 3.19 11.90
N TYR A 230 -19.53 4.29 12.14
CA TYR A 230 -18.82 4.52 13.40
C TYR A 230 -19.63 5.33 14.41
N ALA A 231 -20.44 6.27 13.95
CA ALA A 231 -21.24 7.14 14.81
C ALA A 231 -22.63 7.40 14.22
N ARG A 232 -23.68 6.99 14.95
CA ARG A 232 -25.08 7.33 14.68
C ARG A 232 -25.71 7.91 15.95
N PRO A 233 -25.34 9.12 16.36
CA PRO A 233 -25.83 9.70 17.60
C PRO A 233 -27.35 9.73 17.58
N ARG A 234 -27.96 9.23 18.66
CA ARG A 234 -29.41 9.28 18.81
C ARG A 234 -29.83 10.75 18.90
N PRO A 235 -30.84 11.19 18.13
CA PRO A 235 -31.31 12.56 18.23
C PRO A 235 -31.85 12.83 19.64
N PRO A 236 -31.68 14.05 20.18
CA PRO A 236 -32.23 14.40 21.48
C PRO A 236 -33.76 14.31 21.45
N ALA A 237 -34.40 14.09 22.59
CA ALA A 237 -35.86 13.97 22.68
C ALA A 237 -36.58 15.23 22.13
N SER A 238 -35.94 16.39 22.22
CA SER A 238 -36.43 17.67 21.68
C SER A 238 -36.46 17.74 20.15
N ALA A 239 -35.77 16.85 19.43
CA ALA A 239 -35.74 16.86 17.96
C ALA A 239 -37.02 16.31 17.30
N GLY A 240 -37.94 15.75 18.09
CA GLY A 240 -39.24 15.29 17.64
C GLY A 240 -39.24 13.91 16.96
N ALA A 241 -40.45 13.41 16.68
CA ALA A 241 -40.67 12.06 16.17
C ALA A 241 -40.02 11.80 14.80
N LEU A 242 -40.00 12.81 13.91
CA LEU A 242 -39.39 12.69 12.58
C LEU A 242 -37.88 12.45 12.64
N ALA A 243 -37.16 13.17 13.51
CA ALA A 243 -35.74 12.97 13.69
C ALA A 243 -35.44 11.56 14.24
N PHE A 244 -36.25 11.09 15.19
CA PHE A 244 -36.14 9.75 15.73
C PHE A 244 -36.42 8.66 14.67
N ALA A 245 -37.45 8.85 13.84
CA ALA A 245 -37.76 7.96 12.73
C ALA A 245 -36.63 7.93 11.69
N ALA A 246 -36.05 9.07 11.33
CA ALA A 246 -34.90 9.15 10.42
C ALA A 246 -33.66 8.45 11.02
N TRP A 247 -33.44 8.56 12.32
CA TRP A 247 -32.37 7.84 13.02
C TRP A 247 -32.57 6.32 12.95
N LEU A 248 -33.77 5.81 13.25
CA LEU A 248 -34.11 4.38 13.08
C LEU A 248 -33.94 3.93 11.62
N TRP A 249 -34.45 4.72 10.68
CA TRP A 249 -34.32 4.44 9.25
C TRP A 249 -32.86 4.35 8.81
N SER A 250 -31.97 5.12 9.43
CA SER A 250 -30.55 5.03 9.13
C SER A 250 -29.97 3.63 9.38
N PHE A 251 -30.43 2.92 10.43
CA PHE A 251 -30.01 1.53 10.70
C PHE A 251 -30.58 0.56 9.65
N VAL A 252 -31.84 0.75 9.26
CA VAL A 252 -32.46 -0.04 8.19
C VAL A 252 -31.68 0.15 6.87
N ALA A 253 -31.34 1.40 6.53
CA ALA A 253 -30.55 1.72 5.36
C ALA A 253 -29.14 1.11 5.42
N LEU A 254 -28.48 1.14 6.59
CA LEU A 254 -27.19 0.46 6.79
C LEU A 254 -27.29 -1.04 6.55
N ALA A 255 -28.29 -1.69 7.14
CA ALA A 255 -28.50 -3.12 7.00
C ALA A 255 -28.77 -3.48 5.53
N TRP A 256 -29.64 -2.72 4.87
CA TRP A 256 -29.95 -2.91 3.45
C TRP A 256 -28.72 -2.72 2.55
N HIS A 257 -27.97 -1.64 2.73
CA HIS A 257 -26.73 -1.41 1.97
C HIS A 257 -25.72 -2.54 2.21
N THR A 258 -25.58 -2.98 3.46
CA THR A 258 -24.71 -4.10 3.83
C THR A 258 -25.13 -5.39 3.11
N VAL A 259 -26.42 -5.74 3.12
CA VAL A 259 -26.92 -6.95 2.45
C VAL A 259 -26.66 -6.88 0.94
N VAL A 260 -27.01 -5.76 0.29
CA VAL A 260 -26.81 -5.58 -1.15
C VAL A 260 -25.33 -5.67 -1.51
N ASP A 261 -24.47 -5.02 -0.75
CA ASP A 261 -23.04 -4.95 -1.02
C ASP A 261 -22.34 -6.29 -0.79
N VAL A 262 -22.65 -6.97 0.31
CA VAL A 262 -22.12 -8.31 0.60
C VAL A 262 -22.60 -9.32 -0.45
N ALA A 263 -23.90 -9.30 -0.80
CA ALA A 263 -24.44 -10.17 -1.84
C ALA A 263 -23.78 -9.89 -3.20
N SER A 264 -23.57 -8.62 -3.55
CA SER A 264 -22.89 -8.23 -4.79
C SER A 264 -21.43 -8.68 -4.78
N PHE A 265 -20.70 -8.53 -3.66
CA PHE A 265 -19.32 -8.98 -3.53
C PHE A 265 -19.20 -10.49 -3.74
N PHE A 266 -20.04 -11.28 -3.09
CA PHE A 266 -20.07 -12.74 -3.27
C PHE A 266 -20.50 -13.12 -4.70
N ALA A 267 -21.50 -12.45 -5.25
CA ALA A 267 -21.96 -12.69 -6.61
C ALA A 267 -20.86 -12.40 -7.63
N THR A 268 -20.10 -11.29 -7.50
CA THR A 268 -18.94 -11.00 -8.34
C THR A 268 -17.84 -12.03 -8.15
N THR A 269 -17.51 -12.39 -6.91
CA THR A 269 -16.46 -13.38 -6.64
C THR A 269 -16.80 -14.75 -7.26
N MET A 270 -18.07 -15.17 -7.23
CA MET A 270 -18.49 -16.49 -7.69
C MET A 270 -18.91 -16.52 -9.16
N PHE A 271 -19.64 -15.50 -9.65
CA PHE A 271 -20.41 -15.59 -10.90
C PHE A 271 -20.27 -14.36 -11.81
N LEU A 272 -20.39 -13.15 -11.28
CA LEU A 272 -20.44 -11.93 -12.08
C LEU A 272 -19.02 -11.52 -12.46
N LYS A 273 -18.76 -11.49 -13.77
CA LYS A 273 -17.52 -10.96 -14.34
C LYS A 273 -17.80 -9.58 -14.90
N ASP A 274 -16.89 -8.65 -14.69
CA ASP A 274 -16.92 -7.39 -15.42
C ASP A 274 -16.91 -7.64 -16.93
N PRO A 275 -17.59 -6.79 -17.73
CA PRO A 275 -17.45 -6.78 -19.17
C PRO A 275 -15.99 -6.80 -19.59
N HIS A 276 -15.69 -7.38 -20.74
CA HIS A 276 -14.33 -7.29 -21.27
C HIS A 276 -14.02 -5.82 -21.58
N THR A 277 -12.95 -5.30 -20.98
CA THR A 277 -12.41 -3.96 -21.24
C THR A 277 -10.94 -4.10 -21.62
N LEU A 278 -10.32 -3.03 -22.13
CA LEU A 278 -8.88 -3.02 -22.43
C LEU A 278 -8.01 -3.21 -21.17
N PHE A 279 -8.52 -2.86 -19.99
CA PHE A 279 -7.80 -2.99 -18.71
C PHE A 279 -7.91 -4.38 -18.10
N LYS A 280 -8.85 -5.19 -18.60
CA LYS A 280 -9.02 -6.57 -18.18
C LYS A 280 -8.15 -7.47 -19.02
N ARG A 281 -7.41 -8.35 -18.36
CA ARG A 281 -6.42 -9.20 -19.02
C ARG A 281 -7.07 -10.14 -20.05
N VAL A 282 -6.50 -10.15 -21.25
CA VAL A 282 -7.01 -10.92 -22.40
C VAL A 282 -6.67 -12.42 -22.30
N LYS A 283 -5.44 -12.77 -21.90
CA LYS A 283 -4.97 -14.16 -21.82
C LYS A 283 -4.68 -14.58 -20.37
N HIS A 284 -5.56 -15.39 -19.81
CA HIS A 284 -5.34 -16.03 -18.51
C HIS A 284 -4.35 -17.19 -18.65
N GLY A 285 -3.17 -17.12 -18.00
CA GLY A 285 -2.27 -18.28 -17.88
C GLY A 285 -0.76 -18.00 -17.96
N GLU A 286 -0.30 -16.97 -18.67
CA GLU A 286 1.13 -16.68 -18.85
C GLU A 286 1.57 -15.48 -18.01
N PHE A 287 2.50 -15.63 -17.06
CA PHE A 287 3.05 -14.46 -16.36
C PHE A 287 3.66 -13.49 -17.38
N GLN A 288 3.05 -12.31 -17.54
CA GLN A 288 3.49 -11.30 -18.49
C GLN A 288 4.24 -10.20 -17.75
N ARG A 289 5.29 -9.71 -18.41
CA ARG A 289 6.13 -8.63 -17.89
C ARG A 289 5.26 -7.42 -17.57
N LYS A 290 5.40 -6.92 -16.34
CA LYS A 290 4.70 -5.74 -15.85
C LYS A 290 5.61 -4.53 -15.96
N ARG A 291 5.25 -3.60 -16.84
CA ARG A 291 5.93 -2.30 -16.92
C ARG A 291 5.38 -1.38 -15.83
N ILE A 292 6.27 -0.76 -15.07
CA ILE A 292 5.92 0.18 -14.02
C ILE A 292 6.34 1.56 -14.47
N VAL A 293 5.37 2.46 -14.61
CA VAL A 293 5.57 3.86 -14.98
C VAL A 293 4.93 4.75 -13.93
N HIS A 294 5.46 5.96 -13.76
CA HIS A 294 4.96 6.90 -12.77
C HIS A 294 4.89 8.32 -13.29
N ARG A 295 4.05 9.12 -12.65
CA ARG A 295 3.98 10.56 -12.91
C ARG A 295 3.59 11.33 -11.66
N GLY A 296 4.29 12.42 -11.39
CA GLY A 296 3.91 13.39 -10.37
C GLY A 296 2.78 14.29 -10.84
N LEU A 297 1.71 14.37 -10.04
CA LEU A 297 0.62 15.34 -10.21
C LEU A 297 0.63 16.35 -9.04
N SER A 298 0.25 17.60 -9.31
CA SER A 298 0.14 18.62 -8.27
C SER A 298 -0.91 18.24 -7.23
N PHE A 299 -0.49 18.09 -5.98
CA PHE A 299 -1.44 17.79 -4.90
C PHE A 299 -2.33 18.99 -4.58
N ASP A 300 -1.89 20.21 -4.89
CA ASP A 300 -2.71 21.41 -4.76
C ASP A 300 -3.84 21.46 -5.78
N ASP A 301 -3.61 20.99 -7.01
CA ASP A 301 -4.66 20.86 -8.02
C ASP A 301 -5.75 19.88 -7.55
N VAL A 302 -5.34 18.76 -6.95
CA VAL A 302 -6.28 17.78 -6.36
C VAL A 302 -7.07 18.39 -5.19
N LYS A 303 -6.41 19.12 -4.30
CA LYS A 303 -7.07 19.84 -3.20
C LYS A 303 -8.07 20.87 -3.71
N LEU A 304 -7.73 21.59 -4.78
CA LEU A 304 -8.59 22.60 -5.39
C LEU A 304 -9.89 21.97 -5.89
N VAL A 305 -9.80 20.92 -6.70
CA VAL A 305 -10.97 20.17 -7.20
C VAL A 305 -11.83 19.70 -6.03
N LYS A 306 -11.20 19.08 -5.02
CA LYS A 306 -11.89 18.59 -3.84
C LYS A 306 -12.70 19.69 -3.14
N ASN A 307 -12.07 20.84 -2.90
CA ASN A 307 -12.68 21.96 -2.19
C ASN A 307 -13.84 22.56 -3.00
N ALA A 308 -13.65 22.77 -4.30
CA ALA A 308 -14.70 23.28 -5.19
C ALA A 308 -15.92 22.35 -5.26
N MET A 309 -15.70 21.04 -5.15
CA MET A 309 -16.75 20.02 -5.22
C MET A 309 -17.41 19.70 -3.88
N ASN A 310 -17.04 20.40 -2.79
CA ASN A 310 -17.45 20.10 -1.43
C ASN A 310 -17.27 18.60 -1.08
N CYS A 311 -16.22 18.01 -1.63
CA CYS A 311 -15.83 16.66 -1.28
C CYS A 311 -15.18 16.73 0.10
N ALA A 312 -15.91 16.27 1.12
CA ALA A 312 -15.50 16.36 2.52
C ALA A 312 -13.99 16.09 2.71
N TYR A 313 -13.29 17.05 3.32
CA TYR A 313 -12.05 16.77 4.00
C TYR A 313 -12.40 15.83 5.15
N VAL A 314 -11.68 14.71 5.33
CA VAL A 314 -11.70 14.13 6.66
C VAL A 314 -10.91 15.09 7.51
N ASP A 315 -11.61 15.94 8.26
CA ASP A 315 -10.99 16.91 9.14
C ASP A 315 -9.87 16.22 9.91
N MET A 316 -8.66 16.77 9.78
CA MET A 316 -7.52 16.47 10.64
C MET A 316 -7.84 17.03 12.03
N ILE A 317 -8.78 16.40 12.71
CA ILE A 317 -9.01 16.59 14.13
C ILE A 317 -7.93 15.78 14.84
N ASN A 318 -7.23 16.42 15.79
CA ASN A 318 -6.26 15.81 16.69
C ASN A 318 -6.79 14.47 17.24
N SER A 319 -6.32 13.36 16.67
CA SER A 319 -6.57 12.03 17.23
C SER A 319 -5.55 11.80 18.35
N GLY A 320 -5.98 11.98 19.60
CA GLY A 320 -5.19 11.76 20.81
C GLY A 320 -4.89 10.29 21.14
N ARG A 321 -4.82 9.41 20.15
CA ARG A 321 -4.36 8.03 20.29
C ARG A 321 -3.59 7.61 19.05
N GLU A 322 -2.27 7.71 19.15
CA GLU A 322 -1.34 7.05 18.23
C GLU A 322 -1.39 5.55 18.56
N ASP A 323 -2.33 4.85 17.93
CA ASP A 323 -2.39 3.40 18.02
C ASP A 323 -1.18 2.82 17.27
N GLU A 324 -0.38 1.99 17.94
CA GLU A 324 0.77 1.30 17.35
C GLU A 324 0.37 0.58 16.05
N VAL A 325 1.01 0.92 14.93
CA VAL A 325 0.82 0.19 13.66
C VAL A 325 1.38 -1.22 13.84
N LYS A 326 0.49 -2.21 13.95
CA LYS A 326 0.87 -3.61 14.08
C LYS A 326 1.44 -4.09 12.75
N TRP A 327 2.71 -4.52 12.76
CA TRP A 327 3.37 -5.11 11.60
C TRP A 327 2.62 -6.35 11.10
N GLY A 328 2.37 -6.45 9.80
CA GLY A 328 1.86 -7.66 9.19
C GLY A 328 1.15 -7.45 7.86
N ASN A 329 0.31 -8.42 7.50
CA ASN A 329 -0.57 -8.33 6.33
C ASN A 329 -2.02 -8.24 6.84
N ALA A 330 -2.55 -7.02 6.93
CA ALA A 330 -3.91 -6.71 7.36
C ALA A 330 -4.67 -6.03 6.21
N LEU A 331 -5.17 -6.84 5.29
CA LEU A 331 -5.82 -6.35 4.07
C LEU A 331 -7.34 -6.44 4.14
N GLY A 332 -7.99 -5.45 3.54
CA GLY A 332 -9.41 -5.45 3.24
C GLY A 332 -9.61 -5.08 1.78
N PHE A 333 -10.56 -5.73 1.11
CA PHE A 333 -10.91 -5.47 -0.28
C PHE A 333 -12.33 -4.94 -0.36
N ILE A 334 -12.54 -3.97 -1.24
CA ILE A 334 -13.84 -3.40 -1.55
C ILE A 334 -14.01 -3.40 -3.06
N ILE A 335 -15.11 -3.97 -3.55
CA ILE A 335 -15.41 -3.91 -4.98
C ILE A 335 -16.20 -2.63 -5.23
N LEU A 336 -15.58 -1.70 -5.95
CA LEU A 336 -16.18 -0.41 -6.27
C LEU A 336 -16.74 -0.44 -7.69
N PRO A 337 -18.06 -0.26 -7.86
CA PRO A 337 -18.64 -0.04 -9.19
C PRO A 337 -18.02 1.19 -9.83
N PHE A 338 -17.25 0.98 -10.89
CA PHE A 338 -16.59 2.05 -11.64
C PHE A 338 -17.31 2.25 -12.97
N PHE A 339 -17.88 3.44 -13.17
CA PHE A 339 -18.58 3.75 -14.42
C PHE A 339 -17.60 4.27 -15.46
N ILE A 340 -17.34 3.47 -16.49
CA ILE A 340 -16.57 3.86 -17.65
C ILE A 340 -17.55 4.40 -18.70
N GLY A 341 -17.47 5.70 -18.98
CA GLY A 341 -18.29 6.35 -20.00
C GLY A 341 -17.93 7.81 -20.18
N MET A 342 -18.32 8.38 -21.32
CA MET A 342 -18.05 9.79 -21.63
C MET A 342 -19.02 10.71 -20.90
N HIS A 343 -18.49 11.76 -20.28
CA HIS A 343 -19.25 12.81 -19.65
C HIS A 343 -19.03 14.15 -20.35
N LYS A 344 -20.11 14.91 -20.54
CA LYS A 344 -20.01 16.27 -21.07
C LYS A 344 -19.40 17.24 -20.06
N ASP A 345 -19.77 17.11 -18.79
CA ASP A 345 -19.16 17.85 -17.69
C ASP A 345 -18.10 16.97 -17.00
N PRO A 346 -16.80 17.37 -17.02
CA PRO A 346 -15.74 16.64 -16.33
C PRO A 346 -16.02 16.39 -14.83
N LEU A 347 -16.79 17.26 -14.18
CA LEU A 347 -17.13 17.12 -12.76
C LEU A 347 -18.12 16.00 -12.48
N ASP A 348 -18.83 15.49 -13.50
CA ASP A 348 -19.70 14.33 -13.32
C ASP A 348 -18.92 13.07 -12.92
N TYR A 349 -17.67 12.91 -13.40
CA TYR A 349 -16.80 11.82 -12.97
C TYR A 349 -16.60 11.87 -11.45
N VAL A 350 -16.27 13.05 -10.92
CA VAL A 350 -16.06 13.28 -9.49
C VAL A 350 -17.35 13.06 -8.69
N ARG A 351 -18.49 13.61 -9.16
CA ARG A 351 -19.79 13.45 -8.48
C ARG A 351 -20.22 11.99 -8.42
N LYS A 352 -20.09 11.24 -9.52
CA LYS A 352 -20.43 9.82 -9.56
C LYS A 352 -19.52 9.01 -8.64
N ALA A 353 -18.20 9.22 -8.72
CA ALA A 353 -17.24 8.53 -7.86
C ALA A 353 -17.54 8.79 -6.38
N LYS A 354 -17.78 10.06 -6.00
CA LYS A 354 -18.18 10.44 -4.64
C LYS A 354 -19.47 9.72 -4.20
N LYS A 355 -20.51 9.72 -5.04
CA LYS A 355 -21.79 9.05 -4.73
C LYS A 355 -21.59 7.55 -4.47
N VAL A 356 -20.78 6.88 -5.29
CA VAL A 356 -20.47 5.44 -5.11
C VAL A 356 -19.71 5.22 -3.80
N VAL A 357 -18.65 5.98 -3.55
CA VAL A 357 -17.82 5.83 -2.35
C VAL A 357 -18.62 6.16 -1.08
N ASP A 358 -19.41 7.23 -1.06
CA ASP A 358 -20.25 7.60 0.08
C ASP A 358 -21.29 6.50 0.38
N ARG A 359 -21.88 5.91 -0.67
CA ARG A 359 -22.78 4.76 -0.51
C ARG A 359 -22.04 3.57 0.08
N LYS A 360 -20.87 3.22 -0.45
CA LYS A 360 -20.08 2.07 0.02
C LYS A 360 -19.58 2.25 1.46
N LYS A 361 -19.23 3.48 1.85
CA LYS A 361 -18.90 3.84 3.25
C LYS A 361 -20.10 3.76 4.20
N SER A 362 -21.32 3.61 3.68
CA SER A 362 -22.54 3.39 4.48
C SER A 362 -22.95 1.92 4.57
N SER A 363 -21.98 1.02 4.42
CA SER A 363 -22.15 -0.44 4.41
C SER A 363 -21.06 -1.14 5.23
N LEU A 364 -21.42 -2.20 5.94
CA LEU A 364 -20.46 -3.03 6.68
C LEU A 364 -19.74 -4.06 5.79
N GLU A 365 -19.80 -3.94 4.45
CA GLU A 365 -19.19 -4.86 3.48
C GLU A 365 -17.77 -5.26 3.89
N VAL A 366 -16.88 -4.30 4.13
CA VAL A 366 -15.46 -4.56 4.48
C VAL A 366 -15.30 -5.43 5.74
N VAL A 367 -16.18 -5.26 6.72
CA VAL A 367 -16.14 -6.08 7.95
C VAL A 367 -16.60 -7.50 7.66
N PHE A 368 -17.68 -7.65 6.87
CA PHE A 368 -18.22 -8.95 6.50
C PHE A 368 -17.29 -9.71 5.54
N THR A 369 -16.67 -9.04 4.56
CA THR A 369 -15.74 -9.68 3.62
C THR A 369 -14.46 -10.11 4.32
N HIS A 370 -13.95 -9.31 5.26
CA HIS A 370 -12.82 -9.72 6.11
C HIS A 370 -13.16 -10.95 6.96
N LEU A 371 -14.30 -10.94 7.66
CA LEU A 371 -14.76 -12.09 8.45
C LEU A 371 -14.98 -13.34 7.58
N ALA A 372 -15.60 -13.18 6.41
CA ALA A 372 -15.82 -14.27 5.48
C ALA A 372 -14.49 -14.86 4.99
N ALA A 373 -13.50 -14.03 4.69
CA ALA A 373 -12.16 -14.49 4.31
C ALA A 373 -11.50 -15.30 5.43
N GLU A 374 -11.58 -14.85 6.69
CA GLU A 374 -11.08 -15.62 7.83
C GLU A 374 -11.80 -16.97 7.99
N VAL A 375 -13.12 -16.99 7.85
CA VAL A 375 -13.93 -18.21 7.96
C VAL A 375 -13.60 -19.18 6.84
N ILE A 376 -13.55 -18.71 5.59
CA ILE A 376 -13.21 -19.53 4.41
C ILE A 376 -11.85 -20.19 4.63
N LEU A 377 -10.87 -19.40 5.04
CA LEU A 377 -9.53 -19.87 5.31
C LEU A 377 -9.51 -20.91 6.44
N LYS A 378 -10.20 -20.66 7.56
CA LYS A 378 -10.24 -21.58 8.70
C LYS A 378 -10.92 -22.91 8.36
N LEU A 379 -11.98 -22.88 7.57
CA LEU A 379 -12.80 -24.06 7.26
C LEU A 379 -12.30 -24.86 6.04
N PHE A 380 -11.88 -24.17 4.97
CA PHE A 380 -11.52 -24.79 3.69
C PHE A 380 -10.02 -24.74 3.39
N GLY A 381 -9.24 -24.09 4.25
CA GLY A 381 -7.79 -23.98 4.11
C GLY A 381 -7.32 -22.92 3.11
N LEU A 382 -6.01 -22.73 3.05
CA LEU A 382 -5.39 -21.69 2.23
C LEU A 382 -5.66 -21.86 0.74
N LYS A 383 -5.55 -23.08 0.20
CA LYS A 383 -5.70 -23.31 -1.26
C LYS A 383 -7.06 -22.83 -1.76
N ALA A 384 -8.13 -23.11 -1.01
CA ALA A 384 -9.47 -22.63 -1.34
C ALA A 384 -9.56 -21.10 -1.23
N ALA A 385 -9.02 -20.51 -0.16
CA ALA A 385 -9.00 -19.05 0.02
C ALA A 385 -8.24 -18.35 -1.13
N ALA A 386 -7.07 -18.84 -1.52
CA ALA A 386 -6.27 -18.32 -2.63
C ALA A 386 -6.99 -18.43 -3.97
N ALA A 387 -7.64 -19.57 -4.24
CA ALA A 387 -8.44 -19.74 -5.44
C ALA A 387 -9.62 -18.76 -5.49
N ILE A 388 -10.31 -18.53 -4.37
CA ILE A 388 -11.41 -17.56 -4.27
C ILE A 388 -10.90 -16.14 -4.46
N PHE A 389 -9.77 -15.79 -3.84
CA PHE A 389 -9.14 -14.48 -3.96
C PHE A 389 -8.69 -14.17 -5.38
N HIS A 390 -7.94 -15.09 -6.01
CA HIS A 390 -7.51 -14.95 -7.40
C HIS A 390 -8.71 -14.86 -8.35
N ARG A 391 -9.78 -15.63 -8.08
CA ARG A 391 -11.02 -15.55 -8.85
C ARG A 391 -11.67 -14.17 -8.74
N MET A 392 -11.79 -13.63 -7.53
CA MET A 392 -12.31 -12.27 -7.28
C MET A 392 -11.58 -11.24 -8.16
N ILE A 393 -10.25 -11.24 -8.11
CA ILE A 393 -9.43 -10.28 -8.83
C ILE A 393 -9.53 -10.49 -10.35
N SER A 394 -9.56 -11.75 -10.82
CA SER A 394 -9.74 -12.05 -12.24
C SER A 394 -11.11 -11.66 -12.80
N HIS A 395 -12.11 -11.46 -11.93
CA HIS A 395 -13.45 -11.05 -12.31
C HIS A 395 -13.59 -9.53 -12.43
N THR A 396 -12.71 -8.75 -11.79
CA THR A 396 -12.67 -7.29 -11.86
C THR A 396 -11.83 -6.77 -13.03
N THR A 397 -12.05 -5.50 -13.38
CA THR A 397 -11.37 -4.82 -14.49
C THR A 397 -10.00 -4.29 -14.10
N ILE A 398 -9.89 -3.68 -12.93
CA ILE A 398 -8.72 -2.90 -12.50
C ILE A 398 -8.62 -2.96 -10.98
N SER A 399 -7.39 -3.05 -10.47
CA SER A 399 -7.09 -2.84 -9.07
C SER A 399 -6.54 -1.43 -8.87
N PHE A 400 -6.99 -0.75 -7.81
CA PHE A 400 -6.36 0.51 -7.42
C PHE A 400 -6.12 0.58 -5.92
N SER A 401 -5.03 1.24 -5.55
CA SER A 401 -4.65 1.50 -4.17
C SER A 401 -4.27 2.97 -3.97
N ASN A 402 -4.38 3.46 -2.74
CA ASN A 402 -3.98 4.80 -2.39
C ASN A 402 -3.32 4.79 -1.01
N MET A 403 -2.11 5.34 -0.92
CA MET A 403 -1.32 5.41 0.29
C MET A 403 -0.89 6.85 0.56
N ILE A 404 -1.01 7.27 1.81
CA ILE A 404 -0.54 8.58 2.22
C ILE A 404 0.94 8.48 2.57
N GLY A 405 1.80 9.26 1.93
CA GLY A 405 3.22 9.37 2.29
C GLY A 405 3.55 10.61 3.12
N PRO A 406 4.85 10.93 3.28
CA PRO A 406 5.31 11.99 4.16
C PRO A 406 4.93 13.38 3.62
N VAL A 407 4.69 14.34 4.54
CA VAL A 407 4.31 15.73 4.20
C VAL A 407 5.49 16.69 4.10
N GLU A 408 6.70 16.18 4.25
CA GLU A 408 7.95 16.95 4.24
C GLU A 408 9.02 16.18 3.50
N GLN A 409 10.07 16.89 3.07
CA GLN A 409 11.21 16.26 2.39
C GLN A 409 11.93 15.30 3.33
N VAL A 410 12.28 14.14 2.79
CA VAL A 410 12.94 13.08 3.55
C VAL A 410 14.27 12.69 2.92
N GLU A 411 15.15 12.14 3.73
CA GLU A 411 16.36 11.45 3.30
C GLU A 411 16.19 9.96 3.53
N PHE A 412 16.50 9.14 2.52
CA PHE A 412 16.54 7.70 2.63
C PHE A 412 17.99 7.24 2.64
N CYS A 413 18.41 6.54 3.71
CA CYS A 413 19.79 6.08 3.89
C CYS A 413 20.85 7.18 3.62
N GLY A 414 20.61 8.39 4.11
CA GLY A 414 21.54 9.54 3.97
C GLY A 414 21.48 10.28 2.62
N HIS A 415 20.50 9.96 1.77
CA HIS A 415 20.36 10.60 0.46
C HIS A 415 18.99 11.29 0.35
N PRO A 416 18.91 12.56 -0.06
CA PRO A 416 17.63 13.26 -0.21
C PRO A 416 16.75 12.61 -1.28
N VAL A 417 15.47 12.40 -0.94
CA VAL A 417 14.49 11.76 -1.82
C VAL A 417 13.75 12.83 -2.64
N VAL A 418 13.62 12.58 -3.95
CA VAL A 418 12.84 13.41 -4.88
C VAL A 418 11.39 12.93 -4.99
N PHE A 419 11.21 11.61 -5.13
CA PHE A 419 9.89 10.98 -5.21
C PHE A 419 9.91 9.56 -4.63
N ILE A 420 8.72 9.07 -4.28
CA ILE A 420 8.49 7.68 -3.86
C ILE A 420 7.31 7.15 -4.68
N ALA A 421 7.56 6.10 -5.47
CA ALA A 421 6.62 5.54 -6.44
C ALA A 421 6.41 4.03 -6.18
N PRO A 422 5.54 3.65 -5.21
CA PRO A 422 5.20 2.28 -4.92
C PRO A 422 4.21 1.74 -5.94
N SER A 423 4.46 0.51 -6.34
CA SER A 423 3.58 -0.28 -7.19
C SER A 423 3.77 -1.76 -6.85
N GLY A 424 3.24 -2.63 -7.70
CA GLY A 424 3.39 -4.07 -7.51
C GLY A 424 3.01 -4.86 -8.75
N TYR A 425 3.32 -6.14 -8.71
CA TYR A 425 2.95 -7.12 -9.72
C TYR A 425 2.59 -8.46 -9.06
N GLY A 426 1.99 -9.36 -9.84
CA GLY A 426 1.33 -10.56 -9.32
C GLY A 426 -0.18 -10.61 -9.60
N PRO A 427 -0.95 -9.50 -9.39
CA PRO A 427 -2.37 -9.51 -9.73
C PRO A 427 -2.60 -9.84 -11.22
N PRO A 428 -3.67 -10.60 -11.55
CA PRO A 428 -3.97 -10.97 -12.92
C PRO A 428 -4.52 -9.83 -13.78
N GLU A 429 -4.89 -8.65 -13.25
CA GLU A 429 -5.40 -7.57 -14.11
C GLU A 429 -4.32 -7.02 -15.05
N ALA A 430 -4.73 -6.41 -16.17
CA ALA A 430 -3.77 -5.80 -17.09
C ALA A 430 -3.24 -4.47 -16.53
N LEU A 431 -4.05 -3.74 -15.76
CA LEU A 431 -3.70 -2.46 -15.16
C LEU A 431 -3.89 -2.51 -13.63
N THR A 432 -2.90 -2.01 -12.90
CA THR A 432 -3.01 -1.65 -11.48
C THR A 432 -2.59 -0.20 -11.29
N VAL A 433 -3.38 0.57 -10.55
CA VAL A 433 -3.17 2.01 -10.33
C VAL A 433 -2.88 2.26 -8.86
N ASN A 434 -1.72 2.80 -8.54
CA ASN A 434 -1.32 3.09 -7.17
C ASN A 434 -1.08 4.59 -7.03
N PHE A 435 -1.72 5.21 -6.05
CA PHE A 435 -1.49 6.60 -5.71
C PHE A 435 -0.64 6.68 -4.45
N GLN A 436 0.39 7.52 -4.45
CA GLN A 436 1.08 7.90 -3.22
C GLN A 436 1.35 9.40 -3.15
N SER A 437 1.04 10.04 -2.02
CA SER A 437 1.46 11.43 -1.78
C SER A 437 2.92 11.49 -1.29
N TYR A 438 3.71 12.41 -1.81
CA TYR A 438 5.02 12.77 -1.30
C TYR A 438 5.16 14.29 -1.30
N VAL A 439 5.29 14.88 -0.11
CA VAL A 439 5.31 16.34 0.10
C VAL A 439 4.05 17.01 -0.48
N ASN A 440 4.17 17.64 -1.65
CA ASN A 440 3.06 18.31 -2.34
C ASN A 440 2.79 17.71 -3.73
N THR A 441 3.29 16.51 -3.98
CA THR A 441 3.09 15.77 -5.21
C THR A 441 2.28 14.52 -4.92
N MET A 442 1.30 14.23 -5.76
CA MET A 442 0.62 12.93 -5.79
C MET A 442 1.22 12.13 -6.94
N MET A 443 1.98 11.09 -6.60
CA MET A 443 2.51 10.14 -7.57
C MET A 443 1.38 9.21 -8.01
N VAL A 444 1.14 9.15 -9.32
CA VAL A 444 0.35 8.12 -9.97
C VAL A 444 1.30 7.08 -10.53
N ASN A 445 1.22 5.84 -10.03
CA ASN A 445 2.08 4.75 -10.43
C ASN A 445 1.24 3.66 -11.08
N LEU A 446 1.50 3.36 -12.34
CA LEU A 446 0.79 2.34 -13.09
C LEU A 446 1.68 1.09 -13.17
N ALA A 447 1.12 -0.08 -12.86
CA ALA A 447 1.68 -1.36 -13.30
C ALA A 447 0.80 -1.88 -14.44
N VAL A 448 1.37 -1.93 -15.64
CA VAL A 448 0.67 -2.32 -16.86
C VAL A 448 1.23 -3.62 -17.43
N ASP A 449 0.36 -4.41 -18.02
CA ASP A 449 0.74 -5.49 -18.93
C ASP A 449 1.39 -4.88 -20.17
N GLU A 450 2.69 -5.10 -20.33
CA GLU A 450 3.49 -4.48 -21.39
C GLU A 450 3.01 -4.85 -22.80
N ALA A 451 2.43 -6.05 -22.98
CA ALA A 451 1.94 -6.49 -24.29
C ALA A 451 0.59 -5.84 -24.64
N GLN A 452 -0.25 -5.54 -23.65
CA GLN A 452 -1.55 -4.88 -23.85
C GLN A 452 -1.44 -3.35 -23.90
N PHE A 453 -0.44 -2.76 -23.24
CA PHE A 453 -0.23 -1.31 -23.16
C PHE A 453 1.19 -0.94 -23.62
N PRO A 454 1.50 -1.05 -24.93
CA PRO A 454 2.81 -0.65 -25.45
C PRO A 454 3.08 0.85 -25.20
N ASP A 455 2.05 1.69 -25.31
CA ASP A 455 2.11 3.15 -25.16
C ASP A 455 1.67 3.61 -23.76
N CYS A 456 2.18 2.96 -22.72
CA CYS A 456 1.76 3.23 -21.32
C CYS A 456 2.02 4.67 -20.83
N HIS A 457 2.91 5.42 -21.49
CA HIS A 457 3.14 6.84 -21.23
C HIS A 457 1.98 7.72 -21.69
N GLU A 458 1.31 7.38 -22.79
CA GLU A 458 0.09 8.06 -23.23
C GLU A 458 -1.03 7.90 -22.18
N LEU A 459 -1.15 6.70 -21.59
CA LEU A 459 -2.08 6.47 -20.49
C LEU A 459 -1.76 7.35 -19.28
N LEU A 460 -0.48 7.58 -18.94
CA LEU A 460 -0.08 8.52 -17.88
C LEU A 460 -0.38 9.99 -18.24
N ASP A 461 -0.20 10.35 -19.51
CA ASP A 461 -0.55 11.67 -20.02
C ASP A 461 -2.06 11.92 -19.86
N ASP A 462 -2.89 10.91 -20.16
CA ASP A 462 -4.35 10.98 -19.98
C ASP A 462 -4.76 11.23 -18.52
N PHE A 463 -4.06 10.67 -17.53
CA PHE A 463 -4.31 10.98 -16.11
C PHE A 463 -4.05 12.47 -15.82
N SER A 464 -2.98 13.01 -16.39
CA SER A 464 -2.58 14.40 -16.20
C SER A 464 -3.58 15.35 -16.86
N GLU A 465 -3.96 15.04 -18.10
CA GLU A 465 -4.93 15.79 -18.88
C GLU A 465 -6.33 15.74 -18.27
N SER A 466 -6.76 14.57 -17.77
CA SER A 466 -8.03 14.42 -17.07
C SER A 466 -8.09 15.27 -15.80
N LEU A 467 -7.04 15.27 -14.98
CA LEU A 467 -6.96 16.12 -13.79
C LEU A 467 -7.03 17.61 -14.18
N ARG A 468 -6.34 18.01 -15.25
CA ARG A 468 -6.38 19.38 -15.77
C ARG A 468 -7.80 19.79 -16.17
N GLN A 469 -8.50 18.96 -16.94
CA GLN A 469 -9.89 19.23 -17.36
C GLN A 469 -10.84 19.35 -16.16
N ILE A 470 -10.72 18.45 -15.18
CA ILE A 470 -11.53 18.48 -13.96
C ILE A 470 -11.22 19.75 -13.14
N LYS A 471 -9.94 20.14 -13.03
CA LYS A 471 -9.53 21.37 -12.37
C LYS A 471 -10.11 22.62 -13.04
N ASP A 472 -10.01 22.70 -14.36
CA ASP A 472 -10.51 23.85 -15.11
C ASP A 472 -12.04 23.99 -14.95
N ALA A 473 -12.76 22.87 -14.98
CA ALA A 473 -14.18 22.83 -14.70
C ALA A 473 -14.49 23.26 -13.25
N ALA A 474 -13.73 22.78 -12.26
CA ALA A 474 -13.89 23.17 -10.85
C ALA A 474 -13.63 24.67 -10.62
N LEU A 475 -12.64 25.25 -11.28
CA LEU A 475 -12.35 26.70 -11.23
C LEU A 475 -13.50 27.53 -11.82
N SER A 476 -14.17 27.03 -12.85
CA SER A 476 -15.31 27.72 -13.46
C SER A 476 -16.52 27.80 -12.51
N LEU A 477 -16.76 26.77 -11.69
CA LEU A 477 -17.81 26.80 -10.65
C LEU A 477 -17.58 27.91 -9.61
N GLY A 478 -16.33 28.11 -9.19
CA GLY A 478 -15.99 29.16 -8.21
C GLY A 478 -16.24 30.57 -8.73
N LYS A 479 -15.99 30.81 -10.03
CA LYS A 479 -16.22 32.10 -10.68
C LYS A 479 -17.70 32.45 -10.84
N HIS A 480 -18.58 31.45 -10.98
CA HIS A 480 -20.02 31.69 -11.03
C HIS A 480 -20.61 32.08 -9.68
N HIS A 481 -20.06 31.56 -8.56
CA HIS A 481 -20.49 31.97 -7.22
C HIS A 481 -20.06 33.38 -6.81
N THR A 482 -19.09 33.99 -7.49
CA THR A 482 -18.65 35.37 -7.19
C THR A 482 -19.39 36.43 -8.02
N LYS A 483 -20.17 36.02 -9.02
CA LYS A 483 -20.94 36.93 -9.90
C LYS A 483 -22.45 36.90 -9.66
N ALA A 484 -22.94 35.96 -8.86
CA ALA A 484 -24.32 35.91 -8.37
C ALA A 484 -24.37 36.49 -6.96
#